data_AF-A0A495X6B7-F1
#
_entry.id   AF-A0A495X6B7-F1
#
_cell.length_a   1.000
_cell.length_b   1.000
_cell.length_c   1.000
_cell.angle_alpha   90.00
_cell.angle_beta   90.00
_cell.angle_gamma   90.00
#
_symmetry.space_group_name_H-M   'P 1'
#
loop_
_entity.id
_entity.type
_entity.pdbx_description
1 polymer ?
#
loop_
_entity_poly.entity_id
_entity_poly.type
_entity_poly.pdbx_seq_one_letter_code
_entity_poly.pdbx_strand_id
1 'polypeptide(L)'
;MSSIKVDLAVRGRPPMSIVLPAQEVISTTLVVSNTDPSLPTLLSVERIVAKVGNLGIAVADERVLTALAAMVNEHYLAVRPNLWHDTEIRVEGEVPPKGADAESFRAVGALRAPVLHSAETIMRSGHPVGSPQRRAEETRLVDTVNATIVQQRSIWDRWPGQVAKYVAGTLLSPIITALIGVPLLDLANYALAGVNRIV
;
A
#
# COMPACT_ATOMS: atom_id res chain seq x y z
N MET A 1 -9.47 -20.80 11.63
CA MET A 1 -8.61 -19.63 11.34
C MET A 1 -9.33 -18.88 10.23
N SER A 2 -9.69 -17.61 10.42
CA SER A 2 -10.48 -16.86 9.44
C SER A 2 -9.65 -16.46 8.22
N SER A 3 -10.33 -16.32 7.10
CA SER A 3 -9.75 -16.01 5.80
C SER A 3 -10.52 -14.92 5.09
N ILE A 4 -9.83 -14.24 4.16
CA ILE A 4 -10.41 -13.30 3.21
C ILE A 4 -10.27 -13.95 1.83
N LYS A 5 -11.39 -14.36 1.25
CA LYS A 5 -11.45 -14.81 -0.13
C LYS A 5 -11.58 -13.60 -1.04
N VAL A 6 -10.60 -13.39 -1.91
CA VAL A 6 -10.61 -12.31 -2.90
C VAL A 6 -10.91 -12.92 -4.26
N ASP A 7 -12.09 -12.63 -4.77
CA ASP A 7 -12.54 -13.03 -6.10
C ASP A 7 -12.14 -11.96 -7.11
N LEU A 8 -11.23 -12.32 -8.00
CA LEU A 8 -10.62 -11.45 -8.98
C LEU A 8 -11.40 -11.52 -10.30
N ALA A 9 -12.09 -10.43 -10.62
CA ALA A 9 -12.70 -10.22 -11.92
C ALA A 9 -11.70 -9.48 -12.82
N VAL A 10 -11.00 -10.25 -13.66
CA VAL A 10 -9.96 -9.70 -14.55
C VAL A 10 -10.40 -9.79 -16.00
N ARG A 11 -10.41 -8.66 -16.70
CA ARG A 11 -10.82 -8.62 -18.10
C ARG A 11 -9.94 -9.53 -18.96
N GLY A 12 -10.55 -10.45 -19.70
CA GLY A 12 -9.86 -11.36 -20.60
C GLY A 12 -9.13 -12.52 -19.93
N ARG A 13 -9.40 -12.79 -18.64
CA ARG A 13 -8.92 -13.99 -17.93
C ARG A 13 -10.09 -14.74 -17.30
N PRO A 14 -9.95 -16.07 -17.08
CA PRO A 14 -10.91 -16.80 -16.26
C PRO A 14 -10.95 -16.20 -14.84
N PRO A 15 -12.10 -16.29 -14.15
CA PRO A 15 -12.20 -15.86 -12.76
C PRO A 15 -11.18 -16.61 -11.91
N MET A 16 -10.53 -15.88 -11.02
CA MET A 16 -9.54 -16.42 -10.11
C MET A 16 -9.93 -16.04 -8.69
N SER A 17 -9.70 -16.93 -7.73
CA SER A 17 -9.89 -16.64 -6.32
C SER A 17 -8.59 -16.87 -5.59
N ILE A 18 -8.26 -15.98 -4.67
CA ILE A 18 -7.20 -16.20 -3.70
C ILE A 18 -7.78 -16.21 -2.30
N VAL A 19 -7.27 -17.11 -1.47
CA VAL A 19 -7.64 -17.20 -0.06
C VAL A 19 -6.48 -16.67 0.75
N LEU A 20 -6.68 -15.55 1.43
CA LEU A 20 -5.68 -14.89 2.25
C LEU A 20 -6.00 -15.15 3.72
N PRO A 21 -5.08 -15.71 4.51
CA PRO A 21 -5.29 -15.80 5.96
C PRO A 21 -5.44 -14.40 6.54
N ALA A 22 -6.51 -14.13 7.28
CA ALA A 22 -6.80 -12.77 7.76
C ALA A 22 -5.64 -12.21 8.62
N GLN A 23 -4.96 -13.08 9.38
CA GLN A 23 -3.82 -12.70 10.21
C GLN A 23 -2.58 -12.26 9.41
N GLU A 24 -2.46 -12.63 8.14
CA GLU A 24 -1.34 -12.19 7.30
C GLU A 24 -1.53 -10.78 6.74
N VAL A 25 -2.78 -10.37 6.54
CA VAL A 25 -3.10 -9.14 5.82
C VAL A 25 -3.72 -8.08 6.72
N ILE A 26 -4.44 -8.45 7.77
CA ILE A 26 -5.02 -7.50 8.72
C ILE A 26 -3.96 -7.04 9.73
N SER A 27 -3.77 -5.74 9.81
CA SER A 27 -2.99 -5.10 10.88
C SER A 27 -3.78 -5.22 12.19
N THR A 28 -3.40 -6.14 13.06
CA THR A 28 -4.22 -6.55 14.20
C THR A 28 -4.44 -5.43 15.24
N THR A 29 -5.51 -5.60 16.02
CA THR A 29 -6.05 -4.67 17.04
C THR A 29 -5.09 -4.26 18.16
N LEU A 30 -3.90 -4.86 18.29
CA LEU A 30 -2.90 -4.47 19.28
C LEU A 30 -2.15 -3.18 18.91
N VAL A 31 -2.37 -2.67 17.70
CA VAL A 31 -1.66 -1.48 17.20
C VAL A 31 -2.61 -0.53 16.49
N VAL A 32 -3.70 -0.12 17.16
CA VAL A 32 -4.36 1.11 16.73
C VAL A 32 -3.36 2.24 17.00
N SER A 33 -2.81 2.82 15.93
CA SER A 33 -1.95 3.98 16.09
C SER A 33 -2.77 5.11 16.71
N ASN A 34 -2.41 5.51 17.93
CA ASN A 34 -3.06 6.62 18.61
C ASN A 34 -2.82 7.96 17.92
N THR A 35 -1.74 8.06 17.14
CA THR A 35 -1.38 9.26 16.37
C THR A 35 -1.94 9.25 14.95
N ASP A 36 -2.17 8.07 14.37
CA ASP A 36 -2.54 7.88 12.97
C ASP A 36 -3.67 6.83 12.86
N PRO A 37 -4.91 7.17 13.28
CA PRO A 37 -5.98 6.17 13.49
C PRO A 37 -6.43 5.43 12.23
N SER A 38 -6.22 6.01 11.03
CA SER A 38 -6.53 5.37 9.74
C SER A 38 -5.45 4.40 9.26
N LEU A 39 -4.22 4.48 9.80
CA LEU A 39 -3.07 3.72 9.32
C LEU A 39 -3.27 2.19 9.36
N PRO A 40 -3.90 1.59 10.41
CA PRO A 40 -4.17 0.15 10.42
C PRO A 40 -5.04 -0.30 9.25
N THR A 41 -6.06 0.48 8.89
CA THR A 41 -6.93 0.21 7.73
C THR A 41 -6.14 0.31 6.43
N LEU A 42 -5.39 1.40 6.24
CA LEU A 42 -4.60 1.63 5.03
C LEU A 42 -3.58 0.50 4.81
N LEU A 43 -2.87 0.08 5.86
CA LEU A 43 -1.91 -1.01 5.80
C LEU A 43 -2.57 -2.34 5.47
N SER A 44 -3.73 -2.62 6.06
CA SER A 44 -4.44 -3.88 5.82
C SER A 44 -4.90 -3.99 4.37
N VAL A 45 -5.48 -2.91 3.84
CA VAL A 45 -5.91 -2.84 2.44
C VAL A 45 -4.71 -2.94 1.50
N GLU A 46 -3.61 -2.19 1.75
CA GLU A 46 -2.42 -2.29 0.89
C GLU A 46 -1.81 -3.68 0.92
N ARG A 47 -1.84 -4.41 2.04
CA ARG A 47 -1.37 -5.81 2.07
C ARG A 47 -2.23 -6.72 1.20
N ILE A 48 -3.56 -6.54 1.21
CA ILE A 48 -4.46 -7.28 0.31
C ILE A 48 -4.14 -6.94 -1.15
N VAL A 49 -4.01 -5.64 -1.48
CA VAL A 49 -3.63 -5.15 -2.80
C VAL A 49 -2.26 -5.67 -3.24
N ALA A 50 -1.29 -5.75 -2.34
CA ALA A 50 0.03 -6.30 -2.60
C ALA A 50 -0.03 -7.79 -2.94
N LYS A 51 -0.83 -8.58 -2.21
CA LYS A 51 -1.04 -10.01 -2.51
C LYS A 51 -1.67 -10.21 -3.89
N VAL A 52 -2.63 -9.38 -4.27
CA VAL A 52 -3.18 -9.36 -5.65
C VAL A 52 -2.12 -8.92 -6.66
N GLY A 53 -1.34 -7.90 -6.33
CA GLY A 53 -0.25 -7.37 -7.16
C GLY A 53 0.84 -8.38 -7.46
N ASN A 54 1.15 -9.28 -6.52
CA ASN A 54 2.11 -10.38 -6.71
C ASN A 54 1.67 -11.39 -7.78
N LEU A 55 0.39 -11.41 -8.15
CA LEU A 55 -0.14 -12.20 -9.27
C LEU A 55 -0.06 -11.45 -10.61
N GLY A 56 0.53 -10.26 -10.62
CA GLY A 56 0.61 -9.40 -11.79
C GLY A 56 -0.71 -8.71 -12.14
N ILE A 57 -1.55 -8.44 -11.14
CA ILE A 57 -2.86 -7.80 -11.29
C ILE A 57 -2.84 -6.45 -10.59
N ALA A 58 -3.17 -5.38 -11.32
CA ALA A 58 -3.40 -4.08 -10.74
C ALA A 58 -4.89 -3.93 -10.39
N VAL A 59 -5.19 -3.29 -9.26
CA VAL A 59 -6.57 -2.91 -8.93
C VAL A 59 -7.00 -1.80 -9.87
N ALA A 60 -8.17 -1.95 -10.48
CA ALA A 60 -8.59 -1.09 -11.58
C ALA A 60 -9.21 0.25 -11.11
N ASP A 61 -9.73 0.32 -9.89
CA ASP A 61 -10.56 1.43 -9.43
C ASP A 61 -10.40 1.71 -7.92
N GLU A 62 -10.35 2.99 -7.55
CA GLU A 62 -10.33 3.47 -6.17
C GLU A 62 -11.57 3.02 -5.37
N ARG A 63 -12.73 2.85 -6.01
CA ARG A 63 -13.95 2.31 -5.38
C ARG A 63 -13.71 0.94 -4.75
N VAL A 64 -12.83 0.13 -5.34
CA VAL A 64 -12.44 -1.17 -4.79
C VAL A 64 -11.62 -1.00 -3.52
N LEU A 65 -10.72 -0.01 -3.48
CA LEU A 65 -9.92 0.31 -2.29
C LEU A 65 -10.82 0.76 -1.13
N THR A 66 -11.83 1.59 -1.43
CA THR A 66 -12.83 2.02 -0.45
C THR A 66 -13.67 0.85 0.06
N ALA A 67 -14.12 -0.05 -0.82
CA ALA A 67 -14.86 -1.25 -0.43
C ALA A 67 -14.01 -2.20 0.44
N LEU A 68 -12.73 -2.38 0.10
CA LEU A 68 -11.78 -3.13 0.92
C LEU A 68 -11.61 -2.49 2.30
N ALA A 69 -11.49 -1.16 2.37
CA ALA A 69 -11.36 -0.44 3.63
C ALA A 69 -12.60 -0.60 4.53
N ALA A 70 -13.80 -0.48 3.97
CA ALA A 70 -15.06 -0.71 4.70
C ALA A 70 -15.12 -2.14 5.25
N MET A 71 -14.86 -3.14 4.39
CA MET A 71 -14.84 -4.55 4.77
C MET A 71 -13.83 -4.84 5.89
N VAL A 72 -12.61 -4.33 5.76
CA VAL A 72 -11.55 -4.48 6.77
C VAL A 72 -11.99 -3.87 8.10
N ASN A 73 -12.59 -2.67 8.07
CA ASN A 73 -13.03 -2.00 9.29
C ASN A 73 -14.19 -2.74 9.96
N GLU A 74 -15.22 -3.10 9.20
CA GLU A 74 -16.46 -3.67 9.72
C GLU A 74 -16.28 -5.10 10.22
N HIS A 75 -15.52 -5.93 9.51
CA HIS A 75 -15.43 -7.36 9.80
C HIS A 75 -14.17 -7.78 10.57
N TYR A 76 -13.13 -6.94 10.59
CA TYR A 76 -11.84 -7.31 11.17
C TYR A 76 -11.33 -6.32 12.21
N LEU A 77 -11.14 -5.05 11.89
CA LEU A 77 -10.51 -4.09 12.83
C LEU A 77 -11.43 -3.70 13.99
N ALA A 78 -12.74 -3.59 13.75
CA ALA A 78 -13.73 -3.33 14.81
C ALA A 78 -14.13 -4.59 15.59
N VAL A 79 -13.66 -5.77 15.18
CA VAL A 79 -14.09 -7.07 15.71
C VAL A 79 -12.91 -7.79 16.37
N ARG A 80 -13.15 -8.45 17.51
CA ARG A 80 -12.08 -9.21 18.19
C ARG A 80 -11.61 -10.38 17.32
N PRO A 81 -10.30 -10.72 17.28
CA PRO A 81 -9.78 -11.76 16.39
C PRO A 81 -10.41 -13.15 16.52
N ASN A 82 -10.85 -13.52 17.72
CA ASN A 82 -11.55 -14.80 17.96
C ASN A 82 -12.99 -14.83 17.40
N LEU A 83 -13.51 -13.68 16.99
CA LEU A 83 -14.81 -13.49 16.35
C LEU A 83 -14.66 -13.10 14.88
N TRP A 84 -13.49 -13.26 14.27
CA TRP A 84 -13.35 -13.08 12.83
C TRP A 84 -13.97 -14.25 12.07
N HIS A 85 -14.63 -13.94 10.97
CA HIS A 85 -15.31 -14.91 10.12
C HIS A 85 -14.69 -14.87 8.71
N ASP A 86 -14.94 -15.91 7.92
CA ASP A 86 -14.53 -15.91 6.52
C ASP A 86 -15.33 -14.85 5.77
N THR A 87 -14.62 -13.97 5.06
CA THR A 87 -15.23 -12.90 4.27
C THR A 87 -14.85 -13.06 2.82
N GLU A 88 -15.78 -12.77 1.93
CA GLU A 88 -15.57 -12.80 0.49
C GLU A 88 -15.68 -11.38 -0.06
N ILE A 89 -14.74 -11.00 -0.92
CA ILE A 89 -14.75 -9.70 -1.59
C ILE A 89 -14.40 -9.88 -3.06
N ARG A 90 -15.18 -9.19 -3.91
CA ARG A 90 -14.89 -9.13 -5.34
C ARG A 90 -14.03 -7.91 -5.63
N VAL A 91 -12.91 -8.15 -6.29
CA VAL A 91 -11.96 -7.12 -6.72
C VAL A 91 -11.90 -7.10 -8.24
N GLU A 92 -12.21 -5.95 -8.81
CA GLU A 92 -11.99 -5.71 -10.23
C GLU A 92 -10.53 -5.35 -10.47
N GLY A 93 -9.90 -6.08 -11.39
CA GLY A 93 -8.49 -5.92 -11.68
C GLY A 93 -8.19 -5.93 -13.17
N GLU A 94 -7.03 -5.38 -13.50
CA GLU A 94 -6.47 -5.41 -14.84
C GLU A 94 -5.07 -6.02 -14.82
N VAL A 95 -4.71 -6.69 -15.92
CA VAL A 95 -3.34 -7.12 -16.15
C VAL A 95 -2.61 -5.97 -16.83
N PRO A 96 -1.53 -5.43 -16.23
CA PRO A 96 -0.70 -4.44 -16.90
C PRO A 96 -0.27 -4.93 -18.27
N PRO A 97 -0.50 -4.16 -19.36
CA PRO A 97 0.05 -4.46 -20.66
C PRO A 97 1.58 -4.64 -20.62
N LYS A 98 2.14 -5.34 -21.62
CA LYS A 98 3.60 -5.50 -21.73
C LYS A 98 4.28 -4.14 -21.99
N GLY A 99 5.60 -4.09 -21.78
CA GLY A 99 6.40 -2.89 -22.00
C GLY A 99 6.27 -1.90 -20.85
N ALA A 100 6.00 -0.63 -21.18
CA ALA A 100 6.01 0.48 -20.22
C ALA A 100 5.02 0.28 -19.04
N ASP A 101 3.83 -0.27 -19.29
CA ASP A 101 2.85 -0.54 -18.24
C ASP A 101 3.36 -1.58 -17.22
N ALA A 102 3.83 -2.74 -17.69
CA ALA A 102 4.38 -3.77 -16.82
C ALA A 102 5.64 -3.31 -16.07
N GLU A 103 6.49 -2.49 -16.68
CA GLU A 103 7.66 -1.89 -16.03
C GLU A 103 7.26 -0.88 -14.94
N SER A 104 6.32 0.01 -15.25
CA SER A 104 5.80 1.01 -14.31
C SER A 104 5.09 0.34 -13.12
N PHE A 105 4.30 -0.70 -13.38
CA PHE A 105 3.65 -1.50 -12.34
C PHE A 105 4.66 -2.15 -11.40
N ARG A 106 5.74 -2.73 -11.93
CA ARG A 106 6.83 -3.31 -11.12
C ARG A 106 7.56 -2.22 -10.32
N ALA A 107 7.79 -1.06 -10.92
CA ALA A 107 8.47 0.05 -10.26
C ALA A 107 7.69 0.58 -9.06
N VAL A 108 6.37 0.76 -9.20
CA VAL A 108 5.48 1.10 -8.06
C VAL A 108 5.45 -0.05 -7.05
N GLY A 109 5.37 -1.31 -7.51
CA GLY A 109 5.37 -2.48 -6.65
C GLY A 109 6.61 -2.59 -5.74
N ALA A 110 7.78 -2.15 -6.21
CA ALA A 110 9.02 -2.15 -5.44
C ALA A 110 8.97 -1.24 -4.19
N LEU A 111 8.09 -0.23 -4.19
CA LEU A 111 7.91 0.68 -3.05
C LEU A 111 7.08 0.07 -1.92
N ARG A 112 6.33 -1.00 -2.16
CA ARG A 112 5.43 -1.59 -1.15
C ARG A 112 6.19 -2.05 0.08
N ALA A 113 7.24 -2.83 -0.11
CA ALA A 113 8.01 -3.38 1.00
C ALA A 113 8.59 -2.30 1.94
N PRO A 114 9.32 -1.28 1.45
CA PRO A 114 9.85 -0.25 2.35
C PRO A 114 8.75 0.60 3.00
N VAL A 115 7.70 0.97 2.27
CA VAL A 115 6.60 1.78 2.82
C VAL A 115 5.85 1.04 3.92
N LEU A 116 5.45 -0.22 3.67
CA LEU A 116 4.74 -1.03 4.65
C LEU A 116 5.61 -1.31 5.88
N HIS A 117 6.89 -1.61 5.69
CA HIS A 117 7.81 -1.88 6.79
C HIS A 117 7.98 -0.67 7.72
N SER A 118 8.22 0.52 7.17
CA SER A 118 8.34 1.75 7.95
C SER A 118 7.04 2.10 8.66
N ALA A 119 5.90 2.01 7.97
CA ALA A 119 4.60 2.27 8.54
C ALA A 119 4.30 1.35 9.73
N GLU A 120 4.61 0.05 9.62
CA GLU A 120 4.44 -0.89 10.72
C GLU A 120 5.37 -0.60 11.90
N THR A 121 6.64 -0.29 11.64
CA THR A 121 7.61 0.05 12.69
C THR A 121 7.13 1.25 13.49
N ILE A 122 6.72 2.30 12.77
CA ILE A 122 6.17 3.51 13.34
C ILE A 122 4.92 3.20 14.17
N MET A 123 3.96 2.48 13.58
CA MET A 123 2.70 2.10 14.22
C MET A 123 2.95 1.33 15.53
N ARG A 124 3.86 0.35 15.52
CA ARG A 124 4.21 -0.48 16.69
C ARG A 124 4.97 0.27 17.78
N SER A 125 5.80 1.22 17.39
CA SER A 125 6.59 2.01 18.35
C SER A 125 5.74 2.97 19.19
N GLY A 126 4.60 3.41 18.64
CA GLY A 126 3.70 4.37 19.29
C GLY A 126 4.35 5.72 19.60
N HIS A 127 5.47 6.04 18.97
CA HIS A 127 6.20 7.28 19.21
C HIS A 127 5.36 8.49 18.79
N PRO A 128 5.24 9.54 19.64
CA PRO A 128 4.51 10.75 19.30
C PRO A 128 5.05 11.40 18.03
N VAL A 129 4.15 12.00 17.25
CA VAL A 129 4.50 12.83 16.08
C VAL A 129 5.48 13.92 16.52
N GLY A 130 6.57 14.08 15.76
CA GLY A 130 7.62 15.07 16.04
C GLY A 130 8.66 14.66 17.08
N SER A 131 8.51 13.51 17.75
CA SER A 131 9.56 12.97 18.62
C SER A 131 10.83 12.62 17.80
N PRO A 132 12.04 12.70 18.40
CA PRO A 132 13.28 12.38 17.69
C PRO A 132 13.28 10.96 17.09
N GLN A 133 12.71 9.99 17.80
CA GLN A 133 12.60 8.60 17.35
C GLN A 133 11.66 8.47 16.17
N ARG A 134 10.47 9.09 16.21
CA ARG A 134 9.51 9.09 15.10
C ARG A 134 10.12 9.76 13.86
N ARG A 135 10.78 10.90 14.02
CA ARG A 135 11.47 11.62 12.93
C ARG A 135 12.59 10.80 12.29
N ALA A 136 13.31 10.01 13.07
CA ALA A 136 14.35 9.12 12.53
C ALA A 136 13.74 8.04 11.62
N GLU A 137 12.60 7.47 11.98
CA GLU A 137 11.90 6.48 11.15
C GLU A 137 11.26 7.12 9.91
N GLU A 138 10.69 8.31 10.03
CA GLU A 138 10.17 9.11 8.90
C GLU A 138 11.29 9.46 7.91
N THR A 139 12.46 9.86 8.43
CA THR A 139 13.64 10.14 7.59
C THR A 139 14.11 8.87 6.88
N ARG A 140 14.20 7.74 7.60
CA ARG A 140 14.57 6.45 7.00
C ARG A 140 13.58 6.02 5.91
N LEU A 141 12.28 6.26 6.10
CA LEU A 141 11.25 6.03 5.08
C LEU A 141 11.54 6.86 3.83
N VAL A 142 11.73 8.18 3.98
CA VAL A 142 12.04 9.10 2.88
C VAL A 142 13.29 8.64 2.13
N ASP A 143 14.39 8.37 2.84
CA ASP A 143 15.65 7.94 2.23
C ASP A 143 15.49 6.63 1.45
N THR A 144 14.75 5.66 2.02
CA THR A 144 14.56 4.34 1.39
C THR A 144 13.66 4.42 0.16
N VAL A 145 12.57 5.20 0.24
CA VAL A 145 11.68 5.45 -0.90
C VAL A 145 12.44 6.19 -2.00
N ASN A 146 13.17 7.25 -1.68
CA ASN A 146 13.99 7.99 -2.63
C ASN A 146 15.02 7.09 -3.31
N ALA A 147 15.75 6.28 -2.54
CA ALA A 147 16.72 5.33 -3.10
C ALA A 147 16.05 4.33 -4.05
N THR A 148 14.87 3.82 -3.69
CA THR A 148 14.11 2.87 -4.53
C THR A 148 13.64 3.51 -5.84
N ILE A 149 13.19 4.77 -5.79
CA ILE A 149 12.79 5.56 -6.97
C ILE A 149 14.01 5.82 -7.86
N VAL A 150 15.13 6.28 -7.28
CA VAL A 150 16.37 6.58 -8.01
C VAL A 150 16.96 5.34 -8.67
N GLN A 151 16.93 4.18 -8.02
CA GLN A 151 17.36 2.91 -8.61
C GLN A 151 16.57 2.57 -9.88
N GLN A 152 15.33 3.04 -9.98
CA GLN A 152 14.45 2.82 -11.14
C GLN A 152 14.19 4.11 -11.92
N ARG A 153 15.06 5.12 -11.78
CA ARG A 153 14.89 6.48 -12.33
C ARG A 153 14.40 6.49 -13.78
N SER A 154 14.98 5.64 -14.63
CA SER A 154 14.61 5.56 -16.05
C SER A 154 13.13 5.27 -16.29
N ILE A 155 12.46 4.51 -15.42
CA ILE A 155 11.03 4.22 -15.53
C ILE A 155 10.20 5.42 -15.07
N TRP A 156 10.58 6.01 -13.93
CA TRP A 156 9.88 7.15 -13.33
C TRP A 156 9.97 8.41 -14.21
N ASP A 157 11.14 8.68 -14.81
CA ASP A 157 11.36 9.82 -15.71
C ASP A 157 10.71 9.62 -17.08
N ARG A 158 10.77 8.39 -17.64
CA ARG A 158 10.31 8.13 -19.01
C ARG A 158 8.80 7.94 -19.11
N TRP A 159 8.17 7.38 -18.08
CA TRP A 159 6.75 7.01 -18.08
C TRP A 159 5.99 7.54 -16.84
N PRO A 160 6.05 8.85 -16.52
CA PRO A 160 5.49 9.40 -15.29
C PRO A 160 3.96 9.22 -15.21
N GLY A 161 3.25 9.29 -16.34
CA GLY A 161 1.79 9.09 -16.39
C GLY A 161 1.38 7.65 -16.05
N GLN A 162 2.12 6.65 -16.55
CA GLN A 162 1.87 5.23 -16.25
C GLN A 162 2.17 4.92 -14.79
N VAL A 163 3.27 5.47 -14.26
CA VAL A 163 3.60 5.34 -12.84
C VAL A 163 2.51 5.97 -11.97
N ALA A 164 2.06 7.19 -12.28
CA ALA A 164 0.98 7.85 -11.55
C ALA A 164 -0.32 7.04 -11.57
N LYS A 165 -0.70 6.46 -12.71
CA LYS A 165 -1.83 5.54 -12.83
C LYS A 165 -1.71 4.38 -11.84
N TYR A 166 -0.54 3.72 -11.78
CA TYR A 166 -0.36 2.57 -10.88
C TYR A 166 -0.24 2.96 -9.41
N VAL A 167 0.30 4.15 -9.10
CA VAL A 167 0.28 4.69 -7.72
C VAL A 167 -1.16 4.90 -7.25
N ALA A 168 -2.04 5.44 -8.10
CA ALA A 168 -3.45 5.66 -7.75
C ALA A 168 -4.22 4.36 -7.47
N GLY A 169 -3.79 3.23 -8.03
CA GLY A 169 -4.32 1.89 -7.74
C GLY A 169 -3.78 1.26 -6.44
N THR A 170 -3.07 2.02 -5.59
CA THR A 170 -2.49 1.56 -4.32
C THR A 170 -2.81 2.53 -3.19
N LEU A 171 -2.59 2.11 -1.94
CA LEU A 171 -2.63 3.00 -0.78
C LEU A 171 -1.25 3.51 -0.36
N LEU A 172 -0.22 3.33 -1.18
CA LEU A 172 1.13 3.81 -0.88
C LEU A 172 1.18 5.33 -0.68
N SER A 173 0.52 6.10 -1.54
CA SER A 173 0.49 7.56 -1.38
C SER A 173 -0.26 7.99 -0.11
N PRO A 174 -1.50 7.53 0.15
CA PRO A 174 -2.18 7.79 1.42
C PRO A 174 -1.36 7.41 2.67
N ILE A 175 -0.68 6.25 2.66
CA ILE A 175 0.18 5.82 3.77
C ILE A 175 1.33 6.79 3.98
N ILE A 176 2.07 7.13 2.91
CA ILE A 176 3.19 8.08 3.01
C ILE A 176 2.69 9.44 3.48
N THR A 177 1.59 9.95 2.93
CA THR A 177 1.02 11.24 3.35
C THR A 177 0.61 11.25 4.82
N ALA A 178 0.02 10.16 5.32
CA ALA A 178 -0.29 10.04 6.75
C ALA A 178 0.98 10.08 7.62
N LEU A 179 2.08 9.49 7.15
CA LEU A 179 3.32 9.40 7.93
C LEU A 179 4.17 10.67 7.91
N ILE A 180 4.30 11.32 6.75
CA ILE A 180 5.25 12.43 6.54
C ILE A 180 4.61 13.70 5.94
N GLY A 181 3.30 13.71 5.70
CA GLY A 181 2.58 14.87 5.18
C GLY A 181 2.78 15.18 3.69
N VAL A 182 3.56 14.36 2.97
CA VAL A 182 3.88 14.57 1.55
C VAL A 182 3.31 13.42 0.70
N PRO A 183 2.63 13.69 -0.42
CA PRO A 183 2.21 12.65 -1.37
C PRO A 183 3.38 11.91 -2.02
N LEU A 184 3.19 10.63 -2.38
CA LEU A 184 4.25 9.81 -2.99
C LEU A 184 4.76 10.40 -4.31
N LEU A 185 3.88 10.94 -5.15
CA LEU A 185 4.29 11.51 -6.44
C LEU A 185 5.12 12.78 -6.26
N ASP A 186 4.83 13.59 -5.25
CA ASP A 186 5.64 14.77 -4.93
C ASP A 186 7.01 14.35 -4.40
N LEU A 187 7.03 13.38 -3.48
CA LEU A 187 8.27 12.77 -2.99
C LEU A 187 9.14 12.21 -4.14
N ALA A 188 8.52 11.55 -5.12
CA ALA A 188 9.20 11.06 -6.30
C ALA A 188 9.81 12.20 -7.13
N ASN A 189 9.05 13.27 -7.38
CA ASN A 189 9.53 14.43 -8.12
C ASN A 189 10.74 15.07 -7.42
N TYR A 190 10.70 15.20 -6.09
CA TYR A 190 11.84 15.70 -5.31
C TYR A 190 13.06 14.78 -5.43
N ALA A 191 12.88 13.47 -5.30
CA ALA A 191 13.96 12.50 -5.46
C ALA A 191 14.63 12.58 -6.84
N LEU A 192 13.84 12.68 -7.90
CA LEU A 192 14.32 12.73 -9.29
C LEU A 192 15.01 14.07 -9.62
N ALA A 193 14.58 15.15 -8.98
CA ALA A 193 15.23 16.46 -9.04
C ALA A 193 16.54 16.54 -8.21
N GLY A 194 16.88 15.50 -7.44
CA GLY A 194 18.04 15.50 -6.55
C GLY A 194 17.83 16.29 -5.26
N VAL A 195 16.57 16.57 -4.89
CA VAL A 195 16.19 17.25 -3.65
C VAL A 195 16.11 16.21 -2.53
N ASN A 196 17.18 16.12 -1.74
CA ASN A 196 17.29 15.13 -0.65
C ASN A 196 16.64 15.59 0.69
N ARG A 197 16.02 16.78 0.74
CA ARG A 197 15.37 17.29 1.95
C ARG A 197 14.04 17.97 1.65
N ILE A 198 12.98 17.39 2.19
CA ILE A 198 11.67 18.03 2.36
C ILE A 198 11.56 18.20 3.88
N VAL A 199 11.68 19.44 4.34
CA VAL A 199 11.65 19.79 5.77
C VAL A 199 10.23 20.23 6.13
#